data_AF-A0A9W9FFS8-F1
#
_entry.id   AF-A0A9W9FFS8-F1
#
_cell.length_a   1.000
_cell.length_b   1.000
_cell.length_c   1.000
_cell.angle_alpha   90.00
_cell.angle_beta   90.00
_cell.angle_gamma   90.00
#
_symmetry.space_group_name_H-M   'P 1'
#
loop_
_entity.id
_entity.type
_entity.pdbx_description
1 polymer ?
#
loop_
_entity_poly.entity_id
_entity_poly.type
_entity_poly.pdbx_seq_one_letter_code
_entity_poly.pdbx_strand_id
1 'polypeptide(L)'
;MEQSHHELSEDSDDYEPPEPDTSAGSPSYSPHYTPSDNPSMKPGPLTALDENLGESVSQSVGEPQPETSMQGPSDPTGVPQHPTEFLGASRVRAPLDQASSTETDRQFTPYDSSLKMFRAYRFHPDYLQNVSDGYRSLTYSHNIDSTRTFCPYESSGGVCNDNTCGFQHFRDITLSDDKILVQMGALREGQTEEEKEAYVAGLKEIINGMRRDKVKEFSTVANEIAAYRRRVLQDPSRVLHL
;
A
#
# COMPACT_ATOMS: atom_id res chain seq x y z
N MET A 1 53.08 -50.72 -58.91
CA MET A 1 51.69 -50.31 -59.18
C MET A 1 51.30 -49.39 -58.02
N GLU A 2 51.85 -48.19 -57.92
CA GLU A 2 51.83 -47.07 -58.86
C GLU A 2 50.45 -46.40 -58.90
N GLN A 3 50.50 -45.06 -58.77
CA GLN A 3 49.44 -44.03 -58.87
C GLN A 3 48.74 -43.65 -57.55
N SER A 4 48.45 -42.37 -57.24
CA SER A 4 48.80 -41.05 -57.82
C SER A 4 47.85 -40.03 -57.18
N HIS A 5 48.39 -38.92 -56.64
CA HIS A 5 47.88 -37.54 -56.63
C HIS A 5 46.43 -37.20 -56.16
N HIS A 6 46.30 -36.17 -55.32
CA HIS A 6 45.61 -34.87 -55.60
C HIS A 6 45.19 -34.21 -54.26
N GLU A 7 46.01 -33.32 -53.69
CA GLU A 7 45.98 -31.84 -53.75
C GLU A 7 44.98 -31.15 -52.81
N LEU A 8 45.48 -30.07 -52.19
CA LEU A 8 44.87 -29.12 -51.25
C LEU A 8 44.10 -28.02 -52.01
N SER A 9 42.99 -27.54 -51.43
CA SER A 9 42.43 -26.18 -51.57
C SER A 9 41.23 -26.09 -50.61
N GLU A 10 41.31 -25.44 -49.44
CA GLU A 10 41.14 -23.99 -49.23
C GLU A 10 39.98 -23.43 -50.05
N ASP A 11 38.76 -23.60 -49.54
CA ASP A 11 37.55 -22.93 -50.03
C ASP A 11 37.30 -21.70 -49.15
N SER A 12 37.32 -20.54 -49.82
CA SER A 12 37.21 -19.20 -49.30
C SER A 12 35.74 -18.79 -49.20
N ASP A 13 35.26 -18.49 -48.00
CA ASP A 13 34.01 -17.75 -47.82
C ASP A 13 34.34 -16.31 -47.37
N ASP A 14 34.69 -15.50 -48.36
CA ASP A 14 34.66 -14.04 -48.32
C ASP A 14 33.19 -13.56 -48.26
N TYR A 15 32.73 -13.19 -47.06
CA TYR A 15 31.44 -12.54 -46.86
C TYR A 15 31.61 -11.02 -46.80
N GLU A 16 31.19 -10.31 -47.84
CA GLU A 16 31.16 -8.84 -47.91
C GLU A 16 29.70 -8.32 -47.81
N PRO A 17 29.34 -7.54 -46.77
CA PRO A 17 28.00 -6.99 -46.62
C PRO A 17 27.71 -5.88 -47.65
N PRO A 18 26.47 -5.78 -48.20
CA PRO A 18 26.13 -4.73 -49.17
C PRO A 18 26.03 -3.34 -48.52
N GLU A 19 26.62 -2.34 -49.17
CA GLU A 19 26.51 -0.93 -48.77
C GLU A 19 25.15 -0.32 -49.18
N PRO A 20 24.64 0.67 -48.41
CA PRO A 20 23.38 1.34 -48.73
C PRO A 20 23.54 2.36 -49.87
N ASP A 21 22.68 2.26 -50.89
CA ASP A 21 22.61 3.19 -52.01
C ASP A 21 22.27 4.63 -51.58
N THR A 22 23.20 5.56 -51.83
CA THR A 22 22.97 7.01 -51.80
C THR A 22 23.32 7.63 -53.16
N SER A 23 22.31 8.04 -53.95
CA SER A 23 22.42 9.09 -54.97
C SER A 23 21.02 9.43 -55.51
N ALA A 24 20.35 10.48 -55.01
CA ALA A 24 20.46 11.88 -55.43
C ALA A 24 19.75 12.21 -56.77
N GLY A 25 18.77 13.12 -56.67
CA GLY A 25 18.09 13.76 -57.80
C GLY A 25 17.03 14.76 -57.35
N SER A 26 17.43 15.96 -56.96
CA SER A 26 16.54 17.14 -56.76
C SER A 26 16.24 17.81 -58.12
N PRO A 27 15.23 18.70 -58.24
CA PRO A 27 15.46 20.11 -57.85
C PRO A 27 14.25 20.94 -57.35
N SER A 28 14.57 21.90 -56.46
CA SER A 28 14.11 23.30 -56.38
C SER A 28 12.65 23.67 -56.04
N TYR A 29 12.40 24.08 -54.79
CA TYR A 29 11.87 25.43 -54.48
C TYR A 29 12.29 25.86 -53.06
N SER A 30 12.67 27.13 -52.92
CA SER A 30 13.46 27.70 -51.81
C SER A 30 12.58 28.31 -50.69
N PRO A 31 13.10 29.12 -49.72
CA PRO A 31 13.13 28.75 -48.31
C PRO A 31 12.42 29.76 -47.38
N HIS A 32 11.94 29.34 -46.22
CA HIS A 32 11.66 30.27 -45.13
C HIS A 32 12.19 29.71 -43.80
N TYR A 33 13.17 30.42 -43.26
CA TYR A 33 13.70 30.28 -41.92
C TYR A 33 13.34 31.53 -41.13
N THR A 34 13.35 31.40 -39.79
CA THR A 34 13.40 32.40 -38.69
C THR A 34 12.19 32.34 -37.72
N PRO A 35 12.35 32.72 -36.43
CA PRO A 35 12.54 31.77 -35.33
C PRO A 35 11.69 32.11 -34.08
N SER A 36 11.89 31.36 -32.99
CA SER A 36 11.45 31.64 -31.60
C SER A 36 9.94 31.58 -31.33
N ASP A 37 9.52 30.73 -30.40
CA ASP A 37 9.47 31.11 -28.98
C ASP A 37 9.06 29.91 -28.11
N ASN A 38 9.79 29.76 -27.03
CA ASN A 38 9.48 28.88 -25.92
C ASN A 38 8.53 29.62 -24.98
N PRO A 39 7.33 29.12 -24.65
CA PRO A 39 6.63 29.57 -23.47
C PRO A 39 6.60 28.46 -22.41
N SER A 40 7.40 28.73 -21.39
CA SER A 40 7.23 28.30 -20.02
C SER A 40 5.76 28.34 -19.55
N MET A 41 5.30 27.21 -19.00
CA MET A 41 4.39 27.05 -17.84
C MET A 41 3.19 28.01 -17.70
N LYS A 42 1.96 27.48 -17.81
CA LYS A 42 0.91 27.55 -16.75
C LYS A 42 -0.08 26.37 -16.85
N PRO A 43 -0.49 25.75 -15.72
CA PRO A 43 -1.53 24.71 -15.70
C PRO A 43 -2.93 25.34 -15.76
N GLY A 44 -3.76 24.86 -16.69
CA GLY A 44 -5.19 25.20 -16.81
C GLY A 44 -6.09 24.13 -16.17
N PRO A 45 -7.32 24.48 -15.78
CA PRO A 45 -8.13 23.72 -14.83
C PRO A 45 -8.79 22.49 -15.47
N LEU A 46 -8.78 21.37 -14.74
CA LEU A 46 -9.56 20.19 -15.07
C LEU A 46 -11.00 20.41 -14.58
N THR A 47 -11.92 20.63 -15.51
CA THR A 47 -13.37 20.56 -15.27
C THR A 47 -13.95 19.34 -15.98
N ALA A 48 -14.74 18.58 -15.22
CA ALA A 48 -15.80 17.68 -15.65
C ALA A 48 -15.42 16.38 -16.38
N LEU A 49 -15.34 15.29 -15.61
CA LEU A 49 -15.72 13.90 -15.91
C LEU A 49 -15.82 13.23 -14.53
N ASP A 50 -16.77 12.41 -14.09
CA ASP A 50 -18.06 11.92 -14.55
C ASP A 50 -18.65 11.33 -13.25
N GLU A 51 -19.92 11.63 -12.98
CA GLU A 51 -20.69 10.99 -11.92
C GLU A 51 -20.90 9.52 -12.28
N ASN A 52 -20.83 8.62 -11.28
CA ASN A 52 -21.48 7.30 -11.22
C ASN A 52 -20.52 6.16 -10.82
N LEU A 53 -20.59 5.74 -9.55
CA LEU A 53 -20.83 4.34 -9.16
C LEU A 53 -21.10 4.33 -7.65
N GLY A 54 -22.35 4.62 -7.28
CA GLY A 54 -22.88 4.43 -5.94
C GLY A 54 -24.15 3.60 -6.05
N GLU A 55 -24.04 2.28 -5.97
CA GLU A 55 -25.19 1.41 -5.78
C GLU A 55 -25.36 1.10 -4.30
N SER A 56 -26.29 1.83 -3.70
CA SER A 56 -26.81 1.62 -2.36
C SER A 56 -27.94 0.59 -2.41
N VAL A 57 -27.81 -0.49 -1.64
CA VAL A 57 -28.91 -1.40 -1.33
C VAL A 57 -29.75 -0.78 -0.21
N SER A 58 -30.97 -0.36 -0.55
CA SER A 58 -32.00 0.09 0.39
C SER A 58 -32.64 -1.09 1.09
N GLN A 59 -32.59 -1.13 2.43
CA GLN A 59 -33.47 -1.97 3.25
C GLN A 59 -34.60 -1.11 3.81
N SER A 60 -35.82 -1.56 3.56
CA SER A 60 -37.08 -0.93 3.92
C SER A 60 -37.41 -1.05 5.41
N VAL A 61 -37.85 0.07 5.98
CA VAL A 61 -38.45 0.20 7.32
C VAL A 61 -39.85 -0.43 7.35
N GLY A 62 -40.17 -1.12 8.45
CA GLY A 62 -41.53 -1.50 8.81
C GLY A 62 -41.71 -1.41 10.33
N GLU A 63 -42.38 -0.36 10.79
CA GLU A 63 -43.08 -0.27 12.08
C GLU A 63 -44.58 -0.49 11.80
N PRO A 64 -45.39 -1.08 12.71
CA PRO A 64 -46.01 -0.27 13.77
C PRO A 64 -46.22 -1.00 15.14
N GLN A 65 -46.53 -0.17 16.15
CA GLN A 65 -46.76 -0.39 17.60
C GLN A 65 -48.08 -1.13 18.00
N PRO A 66 -48.63 -0.98 19.25
CA PRO A 66 -48.13 -1.16 20.65
C PRO A 66 -49.02 -2.17 21.44
N GLU A 67 -48.81 -2.42 22.74
CA GLU A 67 -49.85 -2.41 23.83
C GLU A 67 -49.20 -2.42 25.24
N THR A 68 -49.97 -2.00 26.24
CA THR A 68 -49.67 -1.29 27.51
C THR A 68 -49.49 -2.11 28.81
N SER A 69 -48.73 -1.54 29.79
CA SER A 69 -48.95 -1.45 31.28
C SER A 69 -49.04 -2.73 32.16
N MET A 70 -48.64 -2.87 33.44
CA MET A 70 -47.98 -2.15 34.57
C MET A 70 -47.46 -3.27 35.53
N GLN A 71 -46.47 -3.18 36.44
CA GLN A 71 -46.38 -2.45 37.73
C GLN A 71 -45.11 -2.99 38.47
N GLY A 72 -44.34 -2.15 39.18
CA GLY A 72 -43.23 -2.58 40.08
C GLY A 72 -43.73 -3.05 41.46
N PRO A 73 -42.94 -3.01 42.56
CA PRO A 73 -41.49 -2.72 42.73
C PRO A 73 -40.77 -3.73 43.69
N SER A 74 -39.44 -3.58 43.88
CA SER A 74 -38.67 -3.63 45.17
C SER A 74 -37.26 -4.27 45.09
N ASP A 75 -36.24 -3.40 45.28
CA ASP A 75 -34.91 -3.67 45.89
C ASP A 75 -35.11 -4.02 47.40
N PRO A 76 -34.17 -4.64 48.16
CA PRO A 76 -32.75 -4.22 48.21
C PRO A 76 -31.66 -5.29 48.52
N THR A 77 -30.40 -4.91 48.25
CA THR A 77 -29.14 -5.24 48.98
C THR A 77 -28.64 -6.69 49.12
N GLY A 78 -27.36 -6.89 48.74
CA GLY A 78 -26.55 -8.03 49.21
C GLY A 78 -25.12 -8.08 48.64
N VAL A 79 -24.16 -7.45 49.32
CA VAL A 79 -22.70 -7.65 49.14
C VAL A 79 -22.27 -8.82 50.07
N PRO A 80 -21.43 -9.76 49.61
CA PRO A 80 -20.13 -9.99 50.30
C PRO A 80 -19.00 -10.44 49.34
N GLN A 81 -17.85 -9.78 49.32
CA GLN A 81 -16.64 -10.03 50.12
C GLN A 81 -15.78 -11.25 49.72
N HIS A 82 -14.53 -10.91 49.36
CA HIS A 82 -13.32 -11.68 49.13
C HIS A 82 -12.94 -12.67 50.26
N PRO A 83 -12.25 -13.79 49.95
CA PRO A 83 -11.38 -14.44 50.92
C PRO A 83 -9.91 -14.35 50.52
N THR A 84 -9.18 -13.62 51.35
CA THR A 84 -7.74 -13.72 51.56
C THR A 84 -7.50 -14.94 52.43
N GLU A 85 -6.77 -15.94 51.96
CA GLU A 85 -6.18 -16.97 52.82
C GLU A 85 -4.67 -16.96 52.66
N PHE A 86 -4.02 -16.38 53.67
CA PHE A 86 -2.60 -16.50 53.94
C PHE A 86 -2.43 -17.57 55.02
N LEU A 87 -1.86 -18.71 54.69
CA LEU A 87 -1.25 -19.60 55.68
C LEU A 87 0.04 -20.20 55.12
N GLY A 88 1.15 -19.77 55.72
CA GLY A 88 2.45 -20.38 55.52
C GLY A 88 2.52 -21.77 56.15
N ALA A 89 3.22 -22.67 55.47
CA ALA A 89 3.80 -23.85 56.08
C ALA A 89 5.15 -24.14 55.43
N SER A 90 6.22 -23.78 56.14
CA SER A 90 7.58 -24.25 55.88
C SER A 90 7.62 -25.77 56.11
N ARG A 91 8.01 -26.54 55.08
CA ARG A 91 8.45 -27.93 55.25
C ARG A 91 9.66 -28.25 54.36
N VAL A 92 10.81 -28.24 55.03
CA VAL A 92 11.92 -29.19 54.96
C VAL A 92 12.33 -29.73 53.58
N ARG A 93 13.54 -29.30 53.20
CA ARG A 93 14.39 -29.78 52.11
C ARG A 93 14.68 -31.28 52.24
N ALA A 94 14.48 -32.06 51.18
CA ALA A 94 15.04 -33.40 51.00
C ALA A 94 15.75 -33.47 49.63
N PRO A 95 16.86 -34.23 49.50
CA PRO A 95 17.83 -34.03 48.43
C PRO A 95 17.63 -34.94 47.21
N LEU A 96 18.05 -34.40 46.07
CA LEU A 96 18.49 -35.06 44.82
C LEU A 96 17.57 -36.14 44.23
N ASP A 97 16.87 -35.78 43.15
CA ASP A 97 17.01 -36.57 41.93
C ASP A 97 17.02 -35.65 40.70
N GLN A 98 18.06 -35.80 39.88
CA GLN A 98 18.27 -35.04 38.65
C GLN A 98 17.26 -35.50 37.60
N ALA A 99 16.04 -34.97 37.66
CA ALA A 99 15.27 -34.77 36.45
C ALA A 99 15.65 -33.39 35.94
N SER A 100 16.42 -33.36 34.86
CA SER A 100 16.64 -32.15 34.04
C SER A 100 15.29 -31.66 33.53
N SER A 101 14.55 -30.94 34.39
CA SER A 101 13.53 -30.02 33.95
C SER A 101 14.28 -28.94 33.19
N THR A 102 14.36 -29.12 31.88
CA THR A 102 14.41 -27.97 30.98
C THR A 102 13.18 -27.15 31.32
N GLU A 103 13.32 -26.22 32.26
CA GLU A 103 12.48 -25.04 32.33
C GLU A 103 12.71 -24.36 30.98
N THR A 104 11.93 -24.78 29.99
CA THR A 104 11.75 -24.00 28.79
C THR A 104 11.22 -22.68 29.29
N ASP A 105 12.10 -21.67 29.30
CA ASP A 105 11.76 -20.26 29.45
C ASP A 105 10.38 -20.06 28.84
N ARG A 106 9.37 -19.81 29.69
CA ARG A 106 8.05 -19.39 29.20
C ARG A 106 8.20 -17.96 28.72
N GLN A 107 8.86 -17.83 27.58
CA GLN A 107 9.18 -16.57 26.96
C GLN A 107 7.90 -16.02 26.37
N PHE A 108 7.37 -14.98 27.02
CA PHE A 108 6.25 -14.24 26.47
C PHE A 108 6.71 -13.60 25.16
N THR A 109 6.06 -13.97 24.06
CA THR A 109 6.18 -13.24 22.81
C THR A 109 5.49 -11.88 22.97
N PRO A 110 6.11 -10.78 22.52
CA PRO A 110 5.44 -9.49 22.46
C PRO A 110 4.11 -9.61 21.71
N TYR A 111 3.06 -8.97 22.23
CA TYR A 111 1.74 -9.00 21.62
C TYR A 111 1.79 -8.38 20.22
N ASP A 112 1.20 -9.08 19.25
CA ASP A 112 1.00 -8.56 17.90
C ASP A 112 -0.46 -8.24 17.65
N SER A 113 -0.74 -6.98 17.26
CA SER A 113 -2.10 -6.51 17.07
C SER A 113 -2.64 -6.94 15.71
N SER A 114 -3.77 -7.65 15.69
CA SER A 114 -4.46 -8.00 14.43
C SER A 114 -4.89 -6.76 13.63
N LEU A 115 -4.98 -5.59 14.26
CA LEU A 115 -5.25 -4.33 13.56
C LEU A 115 -4.11 -3.91 12.62
N LYS A 116 -2.92 -4.51 12.73
CA LYS A 116 -1.85 -4.31 11.74
C LYS A 116 -2.22 -4.81 10.35
N MET A 117 -3.26 -5.62 10.17
CA MET A 117 -3.64 -6.08 8.83
C MET A 117 -4.32 -5.00 7.97
N PHE A 118 -4.78 -3.90 8.58
CA PHE A 118 -5.47 -2.84 7.85
C PHE A 118 -4.49 -1.86 7.20
N ARG A 119 -4.81 -1.40 5.98
CA ARG A 119 -4.03 -0.37 5.26
C ARG A 119 -3.90 0.95 6.03
N ALA A 120 -4.81 1.23 6.94
CA ALA A 120 -4.77 2.40 7.81
C ALA A 120 -3.66 2.32 8.88
N TYR A 121 -3.06 1.16 9.11
CA TYR A 121 -1.91 1.02 9.99
C TYR A 121 -0.71 1.88 9.56
N ARG A 122 -0.65 2.29 8.28
CA ARG A 122 0.33 3.26 7.75
C ARG A 122 0.36 4.59 8.51
N PHE A 123 -0.72 4.94 9.18
CA PHE A 123 -0.83 6.19 9.93
C PHE A 123 -0.42 6.04 11.41
N HIS A 124 -0.13 4.82 11.86
CA HIS A 124 0.29 4.54 13.23
C HIS A 124 1.71 5.09 13.49
N PRO A 125 2.01 5.62 14.70
CA PRO A 125 3.34 6.17 15.03
C PRO A 125 4.47 5.14 14.82
N ASP A 126 4.25 3.88 15.20
CA ASP A 126 5.27 2.83 15.10
C ASP A 126 5.35 2.16 13.71
N TYR A 127 4.61 2.66 12.72
CA TYR A 127 4.54 2.03 11.40
C TYR A 127 5.93 1.88 10.75
N LEU A 128 6.72 2.95 10.75
CA LEU A 128 8.07 2.94 10.16
C LEU A 128 9.06 2.04 10.91
N GLN A 129 8.80 1.73 12.19
CA GLN A 129 9.64 0.82 12.97
C GLN A 129 9.27 -0.65 12.71
N ASN A 130 7.99 -0.92 12.50
CA ASN A 130 7.48 -2.28 12.34
C ASN A 130 7.47 -2.77 10.89
N VAL A 131 7.54 -1.86 9.91
CA VAL A 131 7.47 -2.19 8.49
C VAL A 131 8.77 -1.76 7.81
N SER A 132 9.58 -2.73 7.40
CA SER A 132 10.91 -2.51 6.82
C SER A 132 10.91 -1.63 5.57
N ASP A 133 9.92 -1.80 4.70
CA ASP A 133 9.76 -1.02 3.46
C ASP A 133 9.01 0.31 3.67
N GLY A 134 8.64 0.61 4.92
CA GLY A 134 7.87 1.79 5.27
C GLY A 134 6.64 1.96 4.38
N TYR A 135 6.43 3.16 3.83
CA TYR A 135 5.26 3.47 3.01
C TYR A 135 5.23 2.77 1.65
N ARG A 136 6.34 2.17 1.19
CA ARG A 136 6.43 1.43 -0.08
C ARG A 136 6.03 -0.04 0.05
N SER A 137 5.75 -0.51 1.26
CA SER A 137 5.40 -1.90 1.52
C SER A 137 4.21 -2.36 0.68
N LEU A 138 4.39 -3.45 -0.07
CA LEU A 138 3.34 -4.09 -0.86
C LEU A 138 2.21 -4.68 0.02
N THR A 139 2.43 -4.81 1.33
CA THR A 139 1.39 -5.23 2.28
C THR A 139 0.35 -4.13 2.50
N TYR A 140 0.79 -2.86 2.52
CA TYR A 140 -0.06 -1.73 2.92
C TYR A 140 -0.36 -0.75 1.79
N SER A 141 0.55 -0.63 0.82
CA SER A 141 0.50 0.29 -0.31
C SER A 141 0.56 -0.51 -1.60
N HIS A 142 -0.59 -1.03 -2.03
CA HIS A 142 -0.70 -1.89 -3.20
C HIS A 142 -2.01 -1.69 -3.98
N ASN A 143 -2.02 -2.16 -5.22
CA ASN A 143 -3.20 -2.21 -6.10
C ASN A 143 -3.57 -3.66 -6.46
N ILE A 144 -3.54 -4.56 -5.47
CA ILE A 144 -3.96 -5.95 -5.66
C ILE A 144 -5.46 -5.98 -5.88
N ASP A 145 -5.89 -6.78 -6.86
CA ASP A 145 -7.29 -7.00 -7.18
C ASP A 145 -7.63 -8.40 -6.67
N SER A 146 -8.49 -8.49 -5.66
CA SER A 146 -8.87 -9.77 -5.05
C SER A 146 -9.65 -10.67 -6.01
N THR A 147 -10.18 -10.13 -7.11
CA THR A 147 -10.95 -10.89 -8.11
C THR A 147 -10.07 -11.52 -9.18
N ARG A 148 -8.80 -11.10 -9.28
CA ARG A 148 -7.84 -11.59 -10.27
C ARG A 148 -6.75 -12.41 -9.61
N THR A 149 -6.38 -13.51 -10.26
CA THR A 149 -5.25 -14.32 -9.82
C THR A 149 -3.93 -13.77 -10.36
N PHE A 150 -2.84 -14.04 -9.65
CA PHE A 150 -1.49 -13.70 -10.10
C PHE A 150 -1.08 -14.53 -11.31
N CYS A 151 -0.25 -13.93 -12.17
CA CYS A 151 0.33 -14.61 -13.33
C CYS A 151 1.11 -15.85 -12.88
N PRO A 152 0.75 -17.07 -13.35
CA PRO A 152 1.42 -18.31 -12.95
C PRO A 152 2.93 -18.32 -13.22
N TYR A 153 3.37 -17.65 -14.29
CA TYR A 153 4.78 -17.53 -14.63
C TYR A 153 5.53 -16.64 -13.63
N GLU A 154 4.95 -15.50 -13.23
CA GLU A 154 5.58 -14.63 -12.24
C GLU A 154 5.52 -15.21 -10.83
N SER A 155 4.42 -15.87 -10.46
CA SER A 155 4.32 -16.53 -9.16
C SER A 155 5.26 -17.72 -9.01
N SER A 156 5.69 -18.32 -10.12
CA SER A 156 6.73 -19.35 -10.16
C SER A 156 8.17 -18.79 -10.17
N GLY A 157 8.35 -17.47 -10.09
CA GLY A 157 9.64 -16.80 -10.09
C GLY A 157 10.20 -16.46 -11.48
N GLY A 158 9.39 -16.61 -12.54
CA GLY A 158 9.71 -16.16 -13.89
C GLY A 158 9.32 -14.70 -14.15
N VAL A 159 9.56 -14.23 -15.37
CA VAL A 159 9.08 -12.92 -15.85
C VAL A 159 8.10 -13.17 -16.99
N CYS A 160 6.92 -12.56 -16.91
CA CYS A 160 5.95 -12.64 -17.99
C CYS A 160 6.19 -11.52 -19.02
N ASN A 161 6.44 -11.93 -20.27
CA ASN A 161 6.69 -11.03 -21.41
C ASN A 161 5.45 -10.83 -22.30
N ASP A 162 4.32 -11.44 -21.95
CA ASP A 162 3.08 -11.32 -22.70
C ASP A 162 2.34 -10.04 -22.29
N ASN A 163 2.25 -9.09 -23.22
CA ASN A 163 1.54 -7.82 -23.03
C ASN A 163 0.02 -7.98 -23.04
N THR A 164 -0.49 -9.13 -23.46
CA THR A 164 -1.92 -9.49 -23.47
C THR A 164 -2.31 -10.43 -22.34
N CYS A 165 -1.39 -10.67 -21.40
CA CYS A 165 -1.64 -11.51 -20.23
C CYS A 165 -2.79 -10.92 -19.38
N GLY A 166 -3.86 -11.71 -19.22
CA GLY A 166 -5.03 -11.31 -18.43
C GLY A 166 -4.89 -11.49 -16.91
N PHE A 167 -3.74 -12.00 -16.45
CA PHE A 167 -3.46 -12.21 -15.03
C PHE A 167 -2.87 -10.96 -14.36
N GLN A 168 -2.90 -10.92 -13.03
CA GLN A 168 -2.29 -9.84 -12.27
C GLN A 168 -0.77 -10.03 -12.16
N HIS A 169 0.00 -8.98 -12.43
CA HIS A 169 1.47 -8.98 -12.33
C HIS A 169 1.98 -8.22 -11.11
N PHE A 170 3.13 -8.60 -10.57
CA PHE A 170 3.75 -7.92 -9.42
C PHE A 170 4.12 -6.46 -9.73
N ARG A 171 4.51 -6.19 -10.98
CA ARG A 171 4.80 -4.84 -11.48
C ARG A 171 3.57 -3.92 -11.48
N ASP A 172 2.38 -4.48 -11.68
CA ASP A 172 1.13 -3.72 -11.80
C ASP A 172 0.49 -3.42 -10.45
N ILE A 173 0.73 -4.30 -9.45
CA ILE A 173 0.23 -4.09 -8.09
C ILE A 173 1.09 -3.12 -7.28
N THR A 174 2.33 -2.88 -7.72
CA THR A 174 3.25 -1.95 -7.07
C THR A 174 2.82 -0.52 -7.36
N LEU A 175 2.75 0.31 -6.33
CA LEU A 175 2.38 1.72 -6.48
C LEU A 175 3.61 2.60 -6.60
N SER A 176 3.55 3.60 -7.47
CA SER A 176 4.52 4.70 -7.48
C SER A 176 4.29 5.62 -6.28
N ASP A 177 5.35 6.34 -5.87
CA ASP A 177 5.33 7.26 -4.74
C ASP A 177 4.16 8.24 -4.79
N ASP A 178 3.96 8.88 -5.95
CA ASP A 178 2.87 9.82 -6.16
C ASP A 178 1.51 9.16 -5.93
N LYS A 179 1.31 7.92 -6.39
CA LYS A 179 0.06 7.19 -6.16
C LYS A 179 -0.12 6.83 -4.69
N ILE A 180 0.95 6.48 -3.98
CA ILE A 180 0.89 6.18 -2.54
C ILE A 180 0.50 7.44 -1.77
N LEU A 181 1.10 8.59 -2.08
CA LEU A 181 0.76 9.88 -1.47
C LEU A 181 -0.69 10.27 -1.75
N VAL A 182 -1.15 10.10 -2.99
CA VAL A 182 -2.56 10.34 -3.36
C VAL A 182 -3.49 9.42 -2.58
N GLN A 183 -3.20 8.12 -2.48
CA GLN A 183 -4.03 7.19 -1.70
C GLN A 183 -4.04 7.51 -0.21
N MET A 184 -2.91 7.91 0.36
CA MET A 184 -2.84 8.35 1.76
C MET A 184 -3.64 9.63 1.98
N GLY A 185 -3.69 10.53 1.00
CA GLY A 185 -4.42 11.78 1.11
C GLY A 185 -5.87 11.78 0.61
N ALA A 186 -6.28 10.76 -0.13
CA ALA A 186 -7.67 10.58 -0.57
C ALA A 186 -8.58 10.04 0.55
N LEU A 187 -7.99 9.55 1.63
CA LEU A 187 -8.74 9.04 2.76
C LEU A 187 -9.54 10.18 3.42
N ARG A 188 -10.86 10.04 3.47
CA ARG A 188 -11.76 11.01 4.08
C ARG A 188 -12.08 10.58 5.50
N GLU A 189 -11.46 11.24 6.46
CA GLU A 189 -11.75 11.05 7.88
C GLU A 189 -12.85 12.02 8.32
N GLY A 190 -13.81 11.53 9.11
CA GLY A 190 -14.92 12.33 9.62
C GLY A 190 -16.24 11.56 9.56
N GLN A 191 -17.12 11.79 10.53
CA GLN A 191 -18.45 11.17 10.54
C GLN A 191 -19.43 11.94 9.68
N THR A 192 -19.27 13.28 9.62
CA THR A 192 -20.08 14.16 8.77
C THR A 192 -19.35 14.53 7.49
N GLU A 193 -20.08 14.97 6.46
CA GLU A 193 -19.47 15.43 5.20
C GLU A 193 -18.65 16.70 5.41
N GLU A 194 -19.07 17.59 6.32
CA GLU A 194 -18.35 18.83 6.62
C GLU A 194 -16.98 18.55 7.24
N GLU A 195 -16.88 17.58 8.15
CA GLU A 195 -15.61 17.15 8.75
C GLU A 195 -14.68 16.54 7.69
N LYS A 196 -15.22 15.72 6.78
CA LYS A 196 -14.47 15.13 5.67
C LYS A 196 -13.93 16.19 4.73
N GLU A 197 -14.73 17.20 4.40
CA GLU A 197 -14.31 18.31 3.55
C GLU A 197 -13.24 19.18 4.22
N ALA A 198 -13.41 19.48 5.52
CA ALA A 198 -12.42 20.22 6.30
C ALA A 198 -11.07 19.46 6.36
N TYR A 199 -11.11 18.15 6.56
CA TYR A 199 -9.93 17.29 6.55
C TYR A 199 -9.21 17.34 5.20
N VAL A 200 -9.95 17.16 4.10
CA VAL A 200 -9.38 17.20 2.75
C VAL A 200 -8.81 18.59 2.42
N ALA A 201 -9.48 19.66 2.85
CA ALA A 201 -9.02 21.03 2.65
C ALA A 201 -7.69 21.29 3.39
N GLY A 202 -7.60 20.91 4.67
CA GLY A 202 -6.37 21.08 5.45
C GLY A 202 -5.23 20.21 4.93
N LEU A 203 -5.52 19.00 4.44
CA LEU A 203 -4.49 18.16 3.83
C LEU A 203 -3.95 18.76 2.52
N LYS A 204 -4.83 19.34 1.69
CA LYS A 204 -4.41 20.08 0.49
C LYS A 204 -3.52 21.27 0.84
N GLU A 205 -3.82 21.97 1.94
CA GLU A 205 -3.00 23.09 2.41
C GLU A 205 -1.59 22.64 2.80
N ILE A 206 -1.49 21.55 3.57
CA ILE A 206 -0.20 20.97 4.00
C ILE A 206 0.64 20.51 2.81
N ILE A 207 0.02 19.78 1.86
CA ILE A 207 0.70 19.33 0.64
C ILE A 207 1.19 20.52 -0.19
N ASN A 208 0.36 21.57 -0.31
CA ASN A 208 0.76 22.80 -1.00
C ASN A 208 1.86 23.56 -0.25
N GLY A 209 1.84 23.57 1.09
CA GLY A 209 2.91 24.13 1.93
C GLY A 209 4.25 23.46 1.65
N MET A 210 4.30 22.13 1.76
CA MET A 210 5.51 21.35 1.44
C MET A 210 6.01 21.58 0.01
N ARG A 211 5.10 21.74 -0.95
CA ARG A 211 5.45 22.10 -2.34
C ARG A 211 6.11 23.48 -2.43
N ARG A 212 5.62 24.48 -1.70
CA ARG A 212 6.23 25.83 -1.64
C ARG A 212 7.62 25.78 -0.99
N ASP A 213 7.76 24.96 0.06
CA ASP A 213 9.02 24.76 0.78
C ASP A 213 10.00 23.86 0.02
N LYS A 214 9.64 23.41 -1.20
CA LYS A 214 10.42 22.53 -2.08
C LYS A 214 10.76 21.18 -1.44
N VAL A 215 9.97 20.72 -0.49
CA VAL A 215 10.08 19.37 0.06
C VAL A 215 9.57 18.39 -1.00
N LYS A 216 10.49 17.59 -1.55
CA LYS A 216 10.20 16.57 -2.58
C LYS A 216 10.41 15.15 -2.09
N GLU A 217 10.94 14.97 -0.88
CA GLU A 217 11.26 13.66 -0.36
C GLU A 217 9.97 12.94 0.05
N PHE A 218 9.75 11.76 -0.54
CA PHE A 218 8.52 10.99 -0.41
C PHE A 218 8.19 10.64 1.05
N SER A 219 9.18 10.16 1.81
CA SER A 219 8.99 9.70 3.18
C SER A 219 8.57 10.84 4.11
N THR A 220 9.10 12.04 3.90
CA THR A 220 8.81 13.26 4.64
C THR A 220 7.38 13.70 4.38
N VAL A 221 6.96 13.72 3.11
CA VAL A 221 5.58 14.04 2.74
C VAL A 221 4.61 13.02 3.32
N ALA A 222 4.90 11.72 3.19
CA ALA A 222 4.07 10.65 3.74
C ALA A 222 3.97 10.71 5.28
N ASN A 223 5.08 11.01 5.96
CA ASN A 223 5.13 11.22 7.40
C ASN A 223 4.27 12.40 7.84
N GLU A 224 4.32 13.51 7.11
CA GLU A 224 3.53 14.71 7.43
C GLU A 224 2.03 14.46 7.22
N ILE A 225 1.65 13.75 6.15
CA ILE A 225 0.26 13.30 5.92
C ILE A 225 -0.19 12.43 7.10
N ALA A 226 0.64 11.48 7.54
CA ALA A 226 0.33 10.63 8.67
C ALA A 226 0.26 11.38 10.01
N ALA A 227 1.15 12.35 10.22
CA ALA A 227 1.12 13.22 11.39
C ALA A 227 -0.13 14.12 11.41
N TYR A 228 -0.53 14.65 10.25
CA TYR A 228 -1.77 15.43 10.13
C TYR A 228 -3.00 14.61 10.52
N ARG A 229 -3.14 13.40 9.98
CA ARG A 229 -4.25 12.50 10.34
C ARG A 229 -4.33 12.27 11.85
N ARG A 230 -3.21 11.95 12.49
CA ARG A 230 -3.14 11.75 13.94
C ARG A 230 -3.55 13.00 14.73
N ARG A 231 -3.16 14.19 14.28
CA ARG A 231 -3.53 15.46 14.91
C ARG A 231 -5.03 15.75 14.82
N VAL A 232 -5.63 15.55 13.64
CA VAL A 232 -7.06 15.82 13.44
C VAL A 232 -7.92 14.86 14.25
N LEU A 233 -7.54 13.57 14.29
CA LEU A 233 -8.32 12.55 14.98
C LEU A 233 -8.12 12.52 16.49
N GLN A 234 -7.08 13.20 17.00
CA GLN A 234 -6.69 13.22 18.42
C GLN A 234 -6.43 11.83 19.03
N ASP A 235 -6.38 10.79 18.22
CA ASP A 235 -5.99 9.42 18.58
C ASP A 235 -4.87 8.97 17.64
N PRO A 236 -3.62 8.90 18.12
CA PRO A 236 -2.48 8.53 17.30
C PRO A 236 -2.50 7.05 16.88
N SER A 237 -3.22 6.19 17.61
CA SER A 237 -3.25 4.74 17.42
C SER A 237 -4.42 4.26 16.58
N ARG A 238 -5.31 5.17 16.15
CA ARG A 238 -6.54 4.82 15.45
C ARG A 238 -6.29 4.21 14.07
N VAL A 239 -6.57 2.91 13.96
CA VAL A 239 -6.46 2.17 12.69
C VAL A 239 -7.81 2.00 11.99
N LEU A 240 -8.91 1.88 12.72
CA LEU A 240 -10.23 1.67 12.11
C LEU A 240 -10.88 3.00 11.73
N HIS A 241 -11.58 3.00 10.60
CA HIS A 241 -12.54 4.04 10.24
C HIS A 241 -13.91 3.53 10.71
N LEU A 242 -14.49 4.15 11.73
CA LEU A 242 -15.78 3.79 12.33
C LEU A 242 -16.71 5.01 12.27
#